data_AF-A0A6A8MLZ3-F1
#
_entry.id   AF-A0A6A8MLZ3-F1
#
_cell.length_a   1.000
_cell.length_b   1.000
_cell.length_c   1.000
_cell.angle_alpha   90.00
_cell.angle_beta   90.00
_cell.angle_gamma   90.00
#
_symmetry.space_group_name_H-M   'P 1'
#
loop_
_entity.id
_entity.type
_entity.pdbx_description
1 polymer ?
#
loop_
_entity_poly.entity_id
_entity_poly.type
_entity_poly.pdbx_seq_one_letter_code
_entity_poly.pdbx_strand_id
1 'polypeptide(L)'
;MFPLTVWTDSQIYNHHSTIQVNGYLKPQNTIAPILDVVTNPIGNVVTIQQLTSNVDGNFSFEINTESPLLKQDGDYILKVQSGTETRQFKTMFTLTSDPHIPPHVVPEFGSVSLLILIGSIMSILVIGKFFSNRFVKF
;
A
#
# COMPACT_ATOMS: atom_id res chain seq x y z
N MET A 1 -6.45 18.22 -4.19
CA MET A 1 -6.43 16.74 -4.13
C MET A 1 -6.43 16.36 -2.66
N PHE A 2 -7.36 15.52 -2.23
CA PHE A 2 -7.65 15.25 -0.82
C PHE A 2 -7.05 13.88 -0.46
N PRO A 3 -5.87 13.78 0.19
CA PRO A 3 -5.33 12.46 0.47
C PRO A 3 -6.10 11.86 1.66
N LEU A 4 -7.05 10.97 1.35
CA LEU A 4 -7.39 9.87 2.23
C LEU A 4 -6.28 8.84 2.06
N THR A 5 -5.65 8.45 3.15
CA THR A 5 -4.57 7.45 3.14
C THR A 5 -4.83 6.44 4.21
N VAL A 6 -4.67 5.17 3.86
CA VAL A 6 -4.91 4.03 4.75
C VAL A 6 -3.79 3.03 4.59
N TRP A 7 -3.34 2.48 5.70
CA TRP A 7 -2.35 1.40 5.72
C TRP A 7 -2.66 0.45 6.86
N THR A 8 -2.11 -0.76 6.72
CA THR A 8 -2.19 -1.83 7.70
C THR A 8 -0.81 -2.04 8.33
N ASP A 9 -0.76 -2.70 9.48
CA ASP A 9 0.49 -3.03 10.18
C ASP A 9 1.35 -4.08 9.45
N SER A 10 0.72 -4.95 8.65
CA SER A 10 1.33 -5.98 7.80
C SER A 10 0.55 -6.10 6.48
N GLN A 11 1.10 -6.87 5.53
CA GLN A 11 0.41 -7.21 4.29
C GLN A 11 -0.07 -8.67 4.26
N ILE A 12 0.45 -9.51 5.16
CA ILE A 12 0.07 -10.92 5.29
C ILE A 12 -0.28 -11.21 6.73
N TYR A 13 -1.40 -11.90 6.92
CA TYR A 13 -1.96 -12.27 8.21
C TYR A 13 -2.43 -13.72 8.20
N ASN A 14 -2.47 -14.34 9.37
CA ASN A 14 -3.13 -15.63 9.55
C ASN A 14 -4.57 -15.45 10.03
N HIS A 15 -5.34 -16.53 10.08
CA HIS A 15 -6.74 -16.49 10.54
C HIS A 15 -6.94 -16.20 12.03
N HIS A 16 -5.87 -16.10 12.82
CA HIS A 16 -5.91 -15.78 14.25
C HIS A 16 -5.29 -14.40 14.56
N SER A 17 -5.11 -13.56 13.53
CA SER A 17 -4.51 -12.24 13.65
C SER A 17 -5.57 -11.16 13.89
N THR A 18 -5.09 -10.03 14.42
CA THR A 18 -5.86 -8.78 14.42
C THR A 18 -5.15 -7.82 13.48
N ILE A 19 -5.85 -7.39 12.44
CA ILE A 19 -5.32 -6.40 11.48
C ILE A 19 -5.55 -5.03 12.07
N GLN A 20 -4.49 -4.26 12.27
CA GLN A 20 -4.60 -2.89 12.73
C GLN A 20 -4.57 -1.94 11.54
N VAL A 21 -5.72 -1.34 11.24
CA VAL A 21 -5.88 -0.38 10.16
C VAL A 21 -5.71 1.02 10.71
N ASN A 22 -4.82 1.79 10.10
CA ASN A 22 -4.59 3.18 10.42
C ASN A 22 -4.84 4.04 9.18
N GLY A 23 -5.33 5.26 9.39
CA GLY A 23 -5.49 6.19 8.30
C GLY A 23 -5.55 7.64 8.75
N TYR A 24 -5.39 8.52 7.77
CA TYR A 24 -5.61 9.95 7.96
C TYR A 24 -6.36 10.54 6.77
N LEU A 25 -7.14 11.56 7.06
CA LEU A 25 -7.93 12.31 6.10
C LEU A 25 -7.50 13.77 6.09
N LYS A 26 -7.01 14.28 4.94
CA LYS A 26 -6.71 15.71 4.77
C LYS A 26 -7.46 16.36 3.61
N PRO A 27 -8.04 17.56 3.81
CA PRO A 27 -8.28 18.21 5.10
C PRO A 27 -9.30 17.40 5.92
N GLN A 28 -9.22 17.55 7.23
CA GLN A 28 -10.05 16.84 8.20
C GLN A 28 -11.55 17.02 7.92
N ASN A 29 -12.31 15.94 8.09
CA ASN A 29 -13.76 15.95 8.00
C ASN A 29 -14.34 15.03 9.09
N THR A 30 -14.79 15.65 10.17
CA THR A 30 -15.42 14.97 11.31
C THR A 30 -16.94 14.82 11.13
N ILE A 31 -17.50 15.38 10.06
CA ILE A 31 -18.95 15.36 9.80
C ILE A 31 -19.32 14.10 8.98
N ALA A 32 -18.52 13.80 7.96
CA ALA A 32 -18.76 12.63 7.13
C ALA A 32 -18.14 11.38 7.79
N PRO A 33 -18.91 10.29 7.94
CA PRO A 33 -18.35 9.05 8.42
C PRO A 33 -17.35 8.47 7.42
N ILE A 34 -16.41 7.69 7.94
CA ILE A 34 -15.54 6.79 7.20
C ILE A 34 -16.25 5.45 7.12
N LEU A 35 -16.43 4.97 5.89
CA LEU A 35 -17.01 3.69 5.54
C LEU A 35 -15.91 2.76 5.05
N ASP A 36 -15.76 1.65 5.75
CA ASP A 36 -14.79 0.60 5.45
C ASP A 36 -15.52 -0.63 4.95
N VAL A 37 -15.11 -1.13 3.80
CA VAL A 37 -15.69 -2.29 3.15
C VAL A 37 -14.57 -3.27 2.84
N VAL A 38 -14.68 -4.47 3.39
CA VAL A 38 -13.76 -5.57 3.11
C VAL A 38 -14.44 -6.55 2.16
N THR A 39 -13.79 -6.81 1.03
CA THR A 39 -14.22 -7.78 0.02
C THR A 39 -13.26 -8.96 0.02
N ASN A 40 -13.80 -10.18 0.01
CA ASN A 40 -13.03 -11.41 -0.03
C ASN A 40 -12.46 -11.71 -1.43
N PRO A 41 -11.57 -12.71 -1.57
CA PRO A 41 -10.96 -13.06 -2.85
C PRO A 41 -11.96 -13.50 -3.93
N ILE A 42 -13.16 -13.93 -3.54
CA ILE A 42 -14.24 -14.39 -4.44
C ILE A 42 -15.17 -13.22 -4.83
N GLY A 43 -14.94 -12.01 -4.30
CA GLY A 43 -15.71 -10.80 -4.63
C GLY A 43 -16.91 -10.52 -3.72
N ASN A 44 -17.11 -11.29 -2.64
CA ASN A 44 -18.17 -11.06 -1.66
C ASN A 44 -17.73 -10.03 -0.61
N VAL A 45 -18.64 -9.13 -0.24
CA VAL A 45 -18.42 -8.23 0.91
C VAL A 45 -18.58 -9.03 2.20
N VAL A 46 -17.53 -9.03 3.02
CA VAL A 46 -17.44 -9.84 4.25
C VAL A 46 -17.43 -8.98 5.51
N THR A 47 -17.10 -7.70 5.40
CA THR A 47 -17.13 -6.77 6.53
C THR A 47 -17.48 -5.39 6.04
N ILE A 48 -18.37 -4.73 6.78
CA ILE A 48 -18.68 -3.31 6.61
C ILE A 48 -18.55 -2.69 7.99
N GLN A 49 -17.75 -1.65 8.10
CA GLN A 49 -17.59 -0.89 9.32
C GLN A 49 -17.75 0.61 9.03
N GLN A 50 -18.25 1.34 10.01
CA GLN A 50 -18.38 2.78 9.93
C GLN A 50 -17.79 3.40 11.20
N LEU A 51 -16.93 4.40 11.02
CA LEU A 51 -16.36 5.17 12.12
C LEU A 51 -16.27 6.66 11.78
N THR A 52 -15.99 7.48 12.78
CA THR A 52 -15.77 8.91 12.61
C THR A 52 -14.29 9.21 12.82
N SER A 53 -13.72 10.10 12.01
CA SER A 53 -12.34 10.54 12.20
C SER A 53 -12.19 11.41 13.45
N ASN A 54 -10.99 11.40 14.03
CA ASN A 54 -10.63 12.31 15.11
C ASN A 54 -10.58 13.76 14.59
N VAL A 55 -10.54 14.72 15.51
CA VAL A 55 -10.45 16.16 15.20
C VAL A 55 -9.26 16.47 14.29
N ASP A 56 -8.14 15.75 14.47
CA ASP A 56 -6.92 15.89 13.65
C ASP A 56 -6.98 15.16 12.30
N GLY A 57 -8.11 14.50 11.99
CA GLY A 57 -8.34 13.73 10.76
C GLY A 57 -7.77 12.30 10.79
N ASN A 58 -7.12 11.88 11.88
CA ASN A 58 -6.63 10.52 12.07
C ASN A 58 -7.76 9.55 12.46
N PHE A 59 -7.64 8.29 12.09
CA PHE A 59 -8.53 7.22 12.50
C PHE A 59 -7.80 5.88 12.56
N SER A 60 -8.31 4.97 13.39
CA SER A 60 -7.79 3.62 13.53
C SER A 60 -8.94 2.68 13.88
N PHE A 61 -8.86 1.46 13.37
CA PHE A 61 -9.77 0.39 13.73
C PHE A 61 -9.10 -0.97 13.58
N GLU A 62 -9.74 -2.00 14.11
CA GLU A 62 -9.24 -3.37 14.12
C GLU A 62 -10.17 -4.28 13.32
N ILE A 63 -9.60 -5.18 12.53
CA ILE A 63 -10.32 -6.27 11.87
C ILE A 63 -9.86 -7.58 12.48
N ASN A 64 -10.78 -8.28 13.14
CA ASN A 64 -10.52 -9.61 13.70
C ASN A 64 -10.67 -10.68 12.60
N THR A 65 -9.59 -11.38 12.27
CA THR A 65 -9.57 -12.39 11.20
C THR A 65 -10.21 -13.72 11.60
N GLU A 66 -10.50 -13.94 12.89
CA GLU A 66 -11.23 -15.11 13.39
C GLU A 66 -12.73 -15.04 13.06
N SER A 67 -13.19 -13.92 12.48
CA SER A 67 -14.56 -13.76 12.01
C SER A 67 -14.97 -14.90 11.09
N PRO A 68 -16.18 -15.50 11.26
CA PRO A 68 -16.67 -16.55 10.39
C PRO A 68 -16.77 -16.18 8.91
N LEU A 69 -16.74 -14.88 8.60
CA LEU A 69 -16.80 -14.32 7.26
C LEU A 69 -15.39 -14.19 6.61
N LEU A 70 -14.31 -14.29 7.38
CA LEU A 70 -12.90 -14.13 6.97
C LEU A 70 -12.14 -15.47 6.97
N LYS A 71 -12.80 -16.56 6.57
CA LYS A 71 -12.23 -17.92 6.59
C LYS A 71 -11.47 -18.33 5.32
N GLN A 72 -11.48 -17.51 4.29
CA GLN A 72 -10.88 -17.88 3.01
C GLN A 72 -9.44 -17.40 2.96
N ASP A 73 -8.55 -18.25 2.48
CA ASP A 73 -7.20 -17.84 2.12
C ASP A 73 -7.24 -16.99 0.83
N GLY A 74 -6.36 -16.00 0.75
CA GLY A 74 -6.14 -15.18 -0.43
C GLY A 74 -6.19 -13.68 -0.16
N ASP A 75 -6.28 -12.92 -1.25
CA ASP A 75 -6.20 -11.46 -1.21
C ASP A 75 -7.56 -10.82 -0.93
N TYR A 76 -7.63 -10.12 0.20
CA TYR A 76 -8.75 -9.29 0.58
C TYR A 76 -8.52 -7.85 0.14
N ILE A 77 -9.61 -7.20 -0.23
CA ILE A 77 -9.61 -5.80 -0.62
C ILE A 77 -10.24 -4.99 0.50
N LEU A 78 -9.49 -4.03 1.04
CA LEU A 78 -10.01 -3.01 1.94
C LEU A 78 -10.27 -1.73 1.14
N LYS A 79 -11.54 -1.35 1.03
CA LYS A 79 -11.97 -0.07 0.48
C LYS A 79 -12.41 0.83 1.63
N VAL A 80 -11.81 2.00 1.73
CA VAL A 80 -12.16 3.03 2.72
C VAL A 80 -12.66 4.27 1.98
N GLN A 81 -13.78 4.82 2.41
CA GLN A 81 -14.41 6.00 1.78
C GLN A 81 -14.90 6.98 2.84
N SER A 82 -14.73 8.29 2.61
CA SER A 82 -15.29 9.32 3.51
C SER A 82 -16.15 10.32 2.74
N GLY A 83 -17.46 10.32 3.03
CA GLY A 83 -18.43 11.18 2.37
C GLY A 83 -18.57 10.87 0.87
N THR A 84 -18.00 11.71 0.02
CA THR A 84 -18.11 11.59 -1.44
C THR A 84 -17.23 10.47 -2.01
N GLU A 85 -17.65 9.87 -3.13
CA GLU A 85 -16.90 8.79 -3.81
C GLU A 85 -15.50 9.19 -4.29
N THR A 86 -15.24 10.49 -4.45
CA THR A 86 -13.92 11.03 -4.81
C THR A 86 -12.90 10.95 -3.68
N ARG A 87 -13.32 10.58 -2.46
CA ARG A 87 -12.48 10.43 -1.27
C ARG A 87 -12.48 8.97 -0.83
N GLN A 88 -11.84 8.15 -1.65
CA GLN A 88 -11.70 6.72 -1.40
C GLN A 88 -10.25 6.28 -1.49
N PHE A 89 -9.89 5.28 -0.71
CA PHE A 89 -8.62 4.59 -0.75
C PHE A 89 -8.87 3.09 -0.83
N LYS A 90 -8.04 2.38 -1.60
CA LYS A 90 -8.14 0.94 -1.80
C LYS A 90 -6.78 0.33 -1.51
N THR A 91 -6.74 -0.65 -0.61
CA THR A 91 -5.56 -1.45 -0.31
C THR A 91 -5.91 -2.93 -0.28
N MET A 92 -4.88 -3.77 -0.26
CA MET A 92 -5.02 -5.23 -0.24
C MET A 92 -4.18 -5.81 0.90
N PHE A 93 -4.69 -6.87 1.51
CA PHE A 93 -3.97 -7.70 2.47
C PHE A 93 -4.31 -9.17 2.22
N THR A 94 -3.38 -10.06 2.49
CA THR A 94 -3.53 -11.50 2.25
C THR A 94 -3.81 -12.21 3.57
N LEU A 95 -4.85 -13.06 3.60
CA LEU A 95 -5.04 -14.04 4.66
C LEU A 95 -4.51 -15.40 4.20
N THR A 96 -3.78 -16.07 5.09
CA THR A 96 -3.25 -17.41 4.84
C THR A 96 -3.31 -18.30 6.07
N SER A 97 -3.70 -19.55 5.87
CA SER A 97 -3.63 -20.61 6.88
C SER A 97 -2.19 -21.02 7.23
N ASP A 98 -1.20 -20.68 6.39
CA ASP A 98 0.22 -20.91 6.67
C ASP A 98 0.97 -19.58 6.95
N PRO A 99 1.21 -19.23 8.23
CA PRO A 99 1.91 -18.01 8.59
C PRO A 99 3.41 -18.00 8.23
N HIS A 100 3.98 -19.10 7.71
CA HIS A 100 5.42 -19.23 7.46
C HIS A 100 5.89 -18.85 6.05
N ILE A 101 5.04 -18.26 5.23
CA ILE A 101 5.48 -17.70 3.95
C ILE A 101 5.57 -16.17 4.12
N PRO A 102 6.73 -15.60 4.53
CA PRO A 102 6.94 -14.19 4.24
C PRO A 102 6.81 -14.04 2.72
N PRO A 103 6.18 -12.97 2.20
CA PRO A 103 6.36 -12.69 0.80
C PRO A 103 7.83 -12.31 0.68
N HIS A 104 8.69 -13.26 0.31
CA HIS A 104 10.01 -12.94 -0.23
C HIS A 104 9.80 -12.36 -1.63
N VAL A 105 9.07 -11.26 -1.71
CA VAL A 105 9.19 -10.29 -2.77
C VAL A 105 10.27 -9.34 -2.31
N VAL A 106 11.51 -9.80 -2.36
CA VAL A 106 12.61 -8.85 -2.58
C VAL A 106 12.30 -8.24 -3.94
N PRO A 107 12.06 -6.93 -4.04
CA PRO A 107 12.10 -6.29 -5.34
C PRO A 107 13.52 -6.49 -5.83
N GLU A 108 13.71 -7.35 -6.82
CA GLU A 108 14.99 -7.57 -7.50
C GLU A 108 15.40 -6.36 -8.37
N PHE A 109 15.13 -5.15 -7.88
CA PHE A 109 15.71 -3.93 -8.44
C PHE A 109 17.19 -3.79 -8.07
N GLY A 110 17.72 -4.60 -7.15
CA GLY A 110 19.13 -4.54 -6.75
C GLY A 110 20.07 -4.76 -7.94
N SER A 111 19.99 -5.92 -8.58
CA SER A 111 20.95 -6.31 -9.63
C SER A 111 20.72 -5.57 -10.95
N VAL A 112 19.46 -5.42 -11.38
CA VAL A 112 19.15 -4.77 -12.67
C VAL A 112 19.40 -3.25 -12.60
N SER A 113 19.01 -2.58 -11.50
CA SER A 113 19.28 -1.14 -11.37
C SER A 113 20.78 -0.86 -11.24
N LEU A 114 21.55 -1.76 -10.64
CA LEU A 114 23.00 -1.62 -10.56
C LEU A 114 23.66 -1.70 -11.94
N LEU A 115 23.23 -2.64 -12.79
CA LEU A 115 23.74 -2.76 -14.16
C LEU A 115 23.40 -1.52 -15.00
N ILE A 116 22.18 -1.00 -14.88
CA ILE A 116 21.76 0.22 -15.57
C ILE A 116 22.55 1.44 -15.04
N LEU A 117 22.79 1.53 -13.73
CA LEU A 117 23.55 2.61 -13.11
C LEU A 117 25.01 2.61 -13.59
N ILE A 118 25.68 1.45 -13.58
CA ILE A 118 27.05 1.32 -14.09
C ILE A 118 27.12 1.67 -15.57
N GLY A 119 26.20 1.14 -16.39
CA GLY A 119 26.13 1.45 -17.82
C GLY A 119 25.92 2.94 -18.10
N SER A 120 25.06 3.60 -17.30
CA SER A 120 24.77 5.03 -17.44
C SER A 120 25.98 5.89 -17.08
N ILE A 121 26.67 5.59 -15.98
CA ILE A 121 27.87 6.32 -15.54
C ILE A 121 28.98 6.18 -16.59
N MET A 122 29.20 4.97 -17.12
CA MET A 122 30.20 4.74 -18.16
C MET A 122 29.86 5.47 -19.46
N SER A 123 28.58 5.48 -19.87
CA SER A 123 28.13 6.24 -21.04
C SER A 123 28.39 7.74 -20.88
N ILE A 124 28.04 8.33 -19.72
CA ILE A 124 28.29 9.75 -19.41
C ILE A 124 29.78 10.07 -19.43
N LEU A 125 30.63 9.21 -18.85
CA LEU A 125 32.09 9.42 -18.84
C LEU A 125 32.69 9.36 -20.25
N VAL A 126 32.26 8.40 -21.09
CA VAL A 126 32.74 8.26 -22.48
C VAL A 126 32.33 9.48 -23.30
N ILE A 127 31.07 9.92 -23.20
CA ILE A 127 30.56 11.09 -23.91
C ILE A 127 31.22 12.38 -23.37
N GLY A 128 31.35 12.52 -22.05
CA GLY A 128 32.02 13.67 -21.43
C GLY A 128 33.49 13.78 -21.84
N LYS A 129 34.21 12.66 -21.93
CA LYS A 129 35.60 12.63 -22.41
C LYS A 129 35.71 12.89 -23.92
N PHE A 130 34.73 12.45 -24.71
CA PHE A 130 34.64 12.75 -26.14
C PHE A 130 34.43 14.25 -26.41
N PHE A 131 33.60 14.92 -25.62
CA PHE A 131 33.45 16.38 -25.68
C PHE A 131 34.71 17.10 -25.20
N SER A 132 35.31 16.68 -24.09
CA SER A 132 36.55 17.28 -23.57
C SER A 132 37.72 17.19 -24.56
N ASN A 133 37.93 16.03 -25.20
CA ASN A 133 39.01 15.84 -26.18
C ASN A 133 38.82 16.61 -27.50
N ARG A 134 37.63 17.17 -27.78
CA ARG A 134 37.37 17.96 -29.00
C ARG A 134 37.72 19.44 -28.88
N PHE A 135 37.89 19.97 -27.67
CA PHE A 135 38.20 21.38 -27.42
C PHE A 135 39.67 21.67 -27.12
N VAL A 136 40.54 20.64 -27.08
CA VAL A 136 42.00 20.80 -26.85
C VAL A 136 42.81 20.60 -28.15
N LYS A 137 42.30 21.11 -29.27
CA LYS A 137 43.13 21.37 -30.45
C LYS A 137 42.98 22.83 -30.83
N PHE A 138 44.04 23.59 -30.54
CA PHE A 138 44.36 24.86 -31.19
C PHE A 138 44.44 24.68 -32.71
#